data_AF-A0A2D7LGQ6-F1
#
_entry.id   AF-A0A2D7LGQ6-F1
#
_cell.length_a   1.000
_cell.length_b   1.000
_cell.length_c   1.000
_cell.angle_alpha   90.00
_cell.angle_beta   90.00
_cell.angle_gamma   90.00
#
_symmetry.space_group_name_H-M   'P 1'
#
loop_
_entity.id
_entity.type
_entity.pdbx_description
1 polymer ?
#
loop_
_entity_poly.entity_id
_entity_poly.type
_entity_poly.pdbx_seq_one_letter_code
_entity_poly.pdbx_strand_id
1 'polypeptide(L)'
;MPKYHHSHILKKYFFAWNLILAYTFLSVLSTLTVSAEEADNLSIDDAMAGEPQKIQPYIKETIKNWNLKCIAPQNSIERCEANQIIFNDKKQPVAEISIFKLSDNQVAEAAATIIVPLETILSEGLILAIQDLEPKKYQFKFCNSLGCYSQIGLTKEEVEALKNKERASIYLKHISSGDQQVIIPISLVGFMKTFSKVIKP
;
A
#
# COMPACT_ATOMS: atom_id res chain seq x y z
N MET A 1 -33.60 -56.44 61.86
CA MET A 1 -34.76 -56.34 60.94
C MET A 1 -35.37 -54.96 61.10
N PRO A 2 -35.94 -54.28 60.07
CA PRO A 2 -36.05 -54.56 58.61
C PRO A 2 -35.01 -53.73 57.80
N LYS A 3 -34.53 -54.06 56.60
CA LYS A 3 -35.06 -54.49 55.28
C LYS A 3 -35.69 -53.38 54.40
N TYR A 4 -34.91 -53.00 53.38
CA TYR A 4 -35.25 -52.69 51.97
C TYR A 4 -36.27 -51.58 51.62
N HIS A 5 -35.79 -50.53 50.94
CA HIS A 5 -36.30 -50.18 49.60
C HIS A 5 -35.24 -49.42 48.77
N HIS A 6 -34.47 -50.20 48.03
CA HIS A 6 -33.43 -49.79 47.09
C HIS A 6 -33.93 -50.16 45.68
N SER A 7 -34.53 -49.25 44.91
CA SER A 7 -34.78 -49.52 43.48
C SER A 7 -35.20 -48.34 42.58
N HIS A 8 -35.71 -47.22 43.09
CA HIS A 8 -36.36 -46.22 42.21
C HIS A 8 -35.50 -45.01 41.83
N ILE A 9 -34.39 -44.75 42.52
CA ILE A 9 -33.58 -43.54 42.28
C ILE A 9 -32.55 -43.77 41.16
N LEU A 10 -31.95 -44.96 41.06
CA LEU A 10 -30.91 -45.29 40.08
C LEU A 10 -31.40 -45.29 38.61
N LYS A 11 -32.68 -45.58 38.34
CA LYS A 11 -33.23 -45.55 36.98
C LYS A 11 -33.40 -44.14 36.40
N LYS A 12 -33.67 -43.13 37.23
CA LYS A 12 -33.82 -41.73 36.78
C LYS A 12 -32.49 -41.10 36.38
N TYR A 13 -31.41 -41.40 37.10
CA TYR A 13 -30.07 -40.91 36.77
C TYR A 13 -29.47 -41.59 35.54
N PHE A 14 -29.82 -42.86 35.28
CA PHE A 14 -29.40 -43.55 34.06
C PHE A 14 -30.03 -42.96 32.78
N PHE A 15 -31.30 -42.55 32.83
CA PHE A 15 -31.96 -41.92 31.67
C PHE A 15 -31.51 -40.46 31.43
N ALA A 16 -31.26 -39.70 32.49
CA ALA A 16 -30.77 -38.32 32.39
C ALA A 16 -29.31 -38.24 31.88
N TRP A 17 -28.45 -39.20 32.23
CA TRP A 17 -27.08 -39.26 31.74
C TRP A 17 -27.02 -39.64 30.25
N ASN A 18 -27.86 -40.59 29.79
CA ASN A 18 -27.90 -40.96 28.37
C ASN A 18 -28.42 -39.83 27.45
N LEU A 19 -29.29 -38.95 27.95
CA LEU A 19 -29.75 -37.76 27.21
C LEU A 19 -28.70 -36.64 27.13
N ILE A 20 -27.78 -36.55 28.10
CA ILE A 20 -26.69 -35.57 28.10
C ILE A 20 -25.48 -36.05 27.28
N LEU A 21 -25.19 -37.36 27.25
CA LEU A 21 -24.18 -37.94 26.37
C LEU A 21 -24.61 -37.98 24.88
N ALA A 22 -25.91 -38.05 24.60
CA ALA A 22 -26.43 -37.95 23.23
C ALA A 22 -26.35 -36.51 22.67
N TYR A 23 -26.46 -35.48 23.53
CA TYR A 23 -26.45 -34.08 23.10
C TYR A 23 -25.03 -33.50 22.91
N THR A 24 -24.01 -34.09 23.54
CA THR A 24 -22.61 -33.71 23.32
C THR A 24 -21.94 -34.44 22.16
N PHE A 25 -22.56 -35.51 21.63
CA PHE A 25 -22.10 -36.17 20.40
C PHE A 25 -22.67 -35.51 19.12
N LEU A 26 -23.64 -34.59 19.24
CA LEU A 26 -24.27 -33.89 18.10
C LEU A 26 -23.66 -32.51 17.78
N SER A 27 -22.64 -32.03 18.51
CA SER A 27 -22.04 -30.71 18.27
C SER A 27 -20.55 -30.73 17.87
N VAL A 28 -19.96 -31.92 17.66
CA VAL A 28 -18.52 -32.08 17.30
C VAL A 28 -18.33 -32.63 15.88
N LEU A 29 -19.32 -32.50 14.99
CA LEU A 29 -19.20 -32.86 13.57
C LEU A 29 -19.46 -31.66 12.65
N SER A 30 -18.73 -30.58 12.85
CA SER A 30 -18.71 -29.45 11.91
C SER A 30 -17.30 -29.17 11.39
N THR A 31 -16.54 -30.22 11.08
CA THR A 31 -15.46 -30.14 10.09
C THR A 31 -15.95 -30.69 8.76
N LEU A 32 -16.18 -29.76 7.84
CA LEU A 32 -15.86 -29.83 6.41
C LEU A 32 -16.28 -31.10 5.67
N THR A 33 -17.45 -31.03 5.04
CA THR A 33 -17.65 -31.58 3.69
C THR A 33 -18.45 -30.57 2.88
N VAL A 34 -17.76 -29.57 2.32
CA VAL A 34 -18.27 -28.95 1.09
C VAL A 34 -18.09 -30.00 0.02
N SER A 35 -19.21 -30.57 -0.43
CA SER A 35 -19.26 -31.32 -1.68
C SER A 35 -18.78 -30.38 -2.77
N ALA A 36 -17.63 -30.67 -3.38
CA ALA A 36 -17.33 -30.16 -4.70
C ALA A 36 -18.39 -30.77 -5.62
N GLU A 37 -19.36 -29.96 -6.04
CA GLU A 37 -20.21 -30.30 -7.17
C GLU A 37 -19.30 -30.27 -8.40
N GLU A 38 -18.94 -31.46 -8.85
CA GLU A 38 -18.29 -31.68 -10.12
C GLU A 38 -19.26 -31.22 -11.20
N ALA A 39 -19.08 -29.97 -11.63
CA ALA A 39 -19.64 -29.46 -12.87
C ALA A 39 -18.96 -30.18 -14.04
N ASP A 40 -19.30 -31.45 -14.20
CA ASP A 40 -18.94 -32.21 -15.38
C ASP A 40 -19.81 -31.72 -16.55
N ASN A 41 -19.13 -31.36 -17.62
CA ASN A 41 -19.64 -31.05 -18.94
C ASN A 41 -20.23 -29.64 -19.18
N LEU A 42 -19.36 -28.64 -19.10
CA LEU A 42 -19.30 -27.61 -20.13
C LEU A 42 -17.89 -27.65 -20.70
N SER A 43 -17.72 -28.33 -21.84
CA SER A 43 -16.56 -28.16 -22.70
C SER A 43 -16.51 -26.72 -23.18
N ILE A 44 -15.89 -25.84 -22.40
CA ILE A 44 -15.38 -24.58 -22.89
C ILE A 44 -14.18 -24.97 -23.74
N ASP A 45 -14.37 -24.89 -25.06
CA ASP A 45 -13.28 -24.94 -26.01
C ASP A 45 -12.14 -24.08 -25.48
N ASP A 46 -10.97 -24.71 -25.35
CA ASP A 46 -9.68 -24.15 -24.92
C ASP A 46 -9.21 -23.12 -25.98
N ALA A 47 -9.99 -22.06 -26.17
CA ALA A 47 -9.66 -20.92 -26.98
C ALA A 47 -8.73 -20.03 -26.17
N MET A 48 -7.43 -20.38 -26.20
CA MET A 48 -6.26 -19.51 -26.01
C MET A 48 -6.56 -18.13 -25.39
N ALA A 49 -7.05 -18.10 -24.15
CA ALA A 49 -7.03 -16.90 -23.35
C ALA A 49 -5.63 -16.85 -22.72
N GLY A 50 -4.68 -16.27 -23.47
CA GLY A 50 -3.38 -15.95 -22.89
C GLY A 50 -3.60 -15.19 -21.58
N GLU A 51 -2.87 -15.56 -20.53
CA GLU A 51 -2.94 -14.87 -19.24
C GLU A 51 -2.90 -13.36 -19.46
N PRO A 52 -3.79 -12.56 -18.82
CA PRO A 52 -3.76 -11.12 -18.97
C PRO A 52 -2.35 -10.64 -18.61
N GLN A 53 -1.63 -10.14 -19.61
CA GLN A 53 -0.27 -9.66 -19.39
C GLN A 53 -0.30 -8.54 -18.36
N LYS A 54 0.25 -8.82 -17.18
CA LYS A 54 0.33 -7.86 -16.08
C LYS A 54 1.21 -6.70 -16.52
N ILE A 55 0.59 -5.58 -16.90
CA ILE A 55 1.29 -4.32 -17.19
C ILE A 55 1.94 -3.85 -15.88
N GLN A 56 3.27 -3.82 -15.83
CA GLN A 56 4.02 -3.36 -14.67
C GLN A 56 4.89 -2.14 -15.04
N PRO A 57 5.06 -1.18 -14.11
CA PRO A 57 6.02 -0.11 -14.30
C PRO A 57 7.45 -0.65 -14.46
N TYR A 58 8.28 0.03 -15.25
CA TYR A 58 9.70 -0.28 -15.43
C TYR A 58 10.55 1.00 -15.43
N ILE A 59 11.84 0.85 -15.15
CA ILE A 59 12.80 1.96 -15.23
C ILE A 59 13.32 2.03 -16.66
N LYS A 60 12.98 3.10 -17.38
CA LYS A 60 13.43 3.32 -18.76
C LYS A 60 14.85 3.88 -18.80
N GLU A 61 15.19 4.75 -17.86
CA GLU A 61 16.51 5.39 -17.76
C GLU A 61 16.77 5.81 -16.31
N THR A 62 18.01 5.64 -15.84
CA THR A 62 18.46 6.20 -14.55
C THR A 62 19.41 7.36 -14.82
N ILE A 63 19.10 8.52 -14.27
CA ILE A 63 19.82 9.77 -14.42
C ILE A 63 20.26 10.22 -13.02
N LYS A 64 21.50 9.86 -12.67
CA LYS A 64 22.06 10.09 -11.33
C LYS A 64 21.15 9.48 -10.27
N ASN A 65 20.50 10.30 -9.45
CA ASN A 65 19.69 9.83 -8.32
C ASN A 65 18.19 9.75 -8.66
N TRP A 66 17.83 9.94 -9.93
CA TRP A 66 16.45 9.89 -10.41
C TRP A 66 16.29 8.87 -11.52
N ASN A 67 15.09 8.32 -11.61
CA ASN A 67 14.67 7.36 -12.61
C ASN A 67 13.57 7.97 -13.47
N LEU A 68 13.63 7.74 -14.78
CA LEU A 68 12.48 7.85 -15.65
C LEU A 68 11.72 6.52 -15.56
N LYS A 69 10.72 6.45 -14.68
CA LYS A 69 9.89 5.27 -14.46
C LYS A 69 8.68 5.35 -15.36
N CYS A 70 8.43 4.34 -16.18
CA CYS A 70 7.38 4.33 -17.19
C CYS A 70 6.43 3.16 -17.01
N ILE A 71 5.20 3.33 -17.49
CA ILE A 71 4.23 2.26 -17.68
C ILE A 71 3.74 2.32 -19.13
N ALA A 72 3.70 1.17 -19.79
CA ALA A 72 3.24 1.03 -21.17
C ALA A 72 2.03 0.09 -21.22
N PRO A 73 0.80 0.60 -21.00
CA PRO A 73 -0.40 -0.20 -21.15
C PRO A 73 -0.59 -0.64 -22.60
N GLN A 74 -1.19 -1.82 -22.81
CA GLN A 74 -1.59 -2.23 -24.15
C GLN A 74 -2.52 -1.18 -24.77
N ASN A 75 -2.27 -0.80 -26.02
CA ASN A 75 -3.06 0.16 -26.78
C ASN A 75 -3.12 1.58 -26.16
N SER A 76 -2.12 1.98 -25.38
CA SER A 76 -2.01 3.33 -24.82
C SER A 76 -0.62 3.92 -25.03
N ILE A 77 -0.52 5.25 -24.94
CA ILE A 77 0.76 5.96 -24.96
C ILE A 77 1.52 5.61 -23.68
N GLU A 78 2.81 5.29 -23.81
CA GLU A 78 3.72 5.11 -22.68
C GLU A 78 3.73 6.38 -21.82
N ARG A 79 3.44 6.23 -20.52
CA ARG A 79 3.46 7.34 -19.57
C ARG A 79 4.61 7.16 -18.60
N CYS A 80 5.39 8.22 -18.42
CA CYS A 80 6.57 8.21 -17.56
C CYS A 80 6.47 9.28 -16.47
N GLU A 81 7.14 9.03 -15.35
CA GLU A 81 7.29 9.92 -14.22
C GLU A 81 8.76 10.01 -13.80
N ALA A 82 9.14 11.15 -13.23
CA ALA A 82 10.43 11.30 -12.55
C ALA A 82 10.32 10.70 -11.15
N ASN A 83 11.07 9.64 -10.89
CA ASN A 83 10.97 8.84 -9.69
C ASN A 83 12.29 8.80 -8.92
N GLN A 84 12.25 8.85 -7.60
CA GLN A 84 13.40 8.63 -6.74
C GLN A 84 12.99 7.76 -5.54
N ILE A 85 13.71 6.66 -5.35
CA ILE A 85 13.69 5.89 -4.10
C ILE A 85 14.79 6.45 -3.21
N ILE A 86 14.43 6.88 -2.01
CA ILE A 86 15.33 7.52 -1.05
C ILE A 86 15.75 6.47 -0.04
N PHE A 87 17.06 6.33 0.16
CA PHE A 87 17.65 5.38 1.09
C PHE A 87 18.26 6.10 2.29
N ASN A 88 18.21 5.47 3.47
CA ASN A 88 18.97 5.93 4.64
C ASN A 88 20.44 5.47 4.57
N ASP A 89 21.24 5.85 5.56
CA ASP A 89 22.67 5.48 5.66
C ASP A 89 22.90 3.96 5.75
N LYS A 90 21.88 3.21 6.16
CA LYS A 90 21.88 1.74 6.21
C LYS A 90 21.45 1.09 4.90
N LYS A 91 21.28 1.88 3.82
CA LYS A 91 20.81 1.44 2.49
C LYS A 91 19.42 0.81 2.50
N GLN A 92 18.55 1.24 3.40
CA GLN A 92 17.15 0.83 3.45
C GLN A 92 16.27 1.91 2.80
N PRO A 93 15.26 1.55 1.98
CA PRO A 93 14.34 2.52 1.41
C PRO A 93 13.50 3.14 2.53
N VAL A 94 13.48 4.47 2.59
CA VAL A 94 12.78 5.25 3.62
C VAL A 94 11.75 6.21 3.04
N ALA A 95 11.74 6.43 1.72
CA ALA A 95 10.64 7.10 1.03
C ALA A 95 10.76 6.84 -0.48
N GLU A 96 9.67 7.04 -1.20
CA GLU A 96 9.66 7.12 -2.65
C GLU A 96 8.90 8.38 -3.08
N ILE A 97 9.44 9.14 -4.02
CA ILE A 97 8.77 10.28 -4.64
C ILE A 97 8.68 10.06 -6.15
N SER A 98 7.47 10.21 -6.69
CA SER A 98 7.17 10.13 -8.11
C SER A 98 6.49 11.42 -8.55
N ILE A 99 7.00 12.07 -9.60
CA ILE A 99 6.52 13.36 -10.08
C ILE A 99 6.19 13.26 -11.58
N PHE A 100 4.97 13.66 -11.94
CA PHE A 100 4.51 13.74 -13.34
C PHE A 100 3.94 15.11 -13.66
N LYS A 101 4.01 15.50 -14.94
CA LYS A 101 3.49 16.79 -15.40
C LYS A 101 1.98 16.73 -15.53
N LEU A 102 1.31 17.83 -15.19
CA LEU A 102 -0.11 18.01 -15.45
C LEU A 102 -0.32 18.69 -16.80
N SER A 103 -1.53 18.57 -17.36
CA SER A 103 -1.93 19.32 -18.55
C SER A 103 -1.91 20.81 -18.28
N ASP A 104 -1.85 21.62 -19.34
CA ASP A 104 -1.85 23.08 -19.22
C ASP A 104 -3.13 23.60 -18.54
N ASN A 105 -3.04 24.83 -18.01
CA ASN A 105 -4.13 25.55 -17.34
C ASN A 105 -4.60 24.95 -16.01
N GLN A 106 -3.82 24.07 -15.39
CA GLN A 106 -4.04 23.64 -14.01
C GLN A 106 -3.33 24.58 -13.03
N VAL A 107 -3.85 24.66 -11.79
CA VAL A 107 -3.23 25.45 -10.70
C VAL A 107 -1.85 24.91 -10.34
N ALA A 108 -1.66 23.59 -10.45
CA ALA A 108 -0.38 22.92 -10.27
C ALA A 108 0.27 22.61 -11.64
N GLU A 109 1.59 22.77 -11.73
CA GLU A 109 2.39 22.43 -12.91
C GLU A 109 2.66 20.91 -12.97
N ALA A 110 2.80 20.30 -11.81
CA ALA A 110 3.06 18.87 -11.66
C ALA A 110 2.28 18.31 -10.47
N ALA A 111 2.05 17.00 -10.50
CA ALA A 111 1.58 16.26 -9.34
C ALA A 111 2.68 15.31 -8.87
N ALA A 112 2.73 15.09 -7.56
CA ALA A 112 3.65 14.14 -6.96
C ALA A 112 2.90 13.14 -6.07
N THR A 113 3.35 11.89 -6.12
CA THR A 113 3.02 10.87 -5.14
C THR A 113 4.24 10.61 -4.28
N ILE A 114 4.08 10.76 -2.96
CA ILE A 114 5.10 10.46 -1.98
C ILE A 114 4.63 9.28 -1.14
N ILE A 115 5.44 8.23 -1.08
CA ILE A 115 5.22 7.05 -0.25
C ILE A 115 6.24 7.09 0.88
N VAL A 116 5.76 7.03 2.12
CA VAL A 116 6.60 6.94 3.31
C VAL A 116 6.28 5.66 4.10
N PRO A 117 7.14 5.24 5.04
CA PRO A 117 6.95 4.01 5.79
C PRO A 117 5.64 4.01 6.58
N LEU A 118 5.21 2.79 6.89
CA LEU A 118 4.21 2.55 7.93
C LEU A 118 4.70 3.11 9.28
N GLU A 119 3.80 3.15 10.27
CA GLU A 119 4.09 3.71 11.59
C GLU A 119 4.35 5.24 11.61
N THR A 120 4.03 5.93 10.50
CA THR A 120 3.96 7.39 10.44
C THR A 120 2.67 7.91 11.09
N ILE A 121 2.76 8.96 11.92
CA ILE A 121 1.59 9.58 12.58
C ILE A 121 0.78 10.40 11.57
N LEU A 122 -0.36 9.86 11.15
CA LEU A 122 -1.13 10.42 10.03
C LEU A 122 -1.70 11.82 10.30
N SER A 123 -2.11 12.12 11.53
CA SER A 123 -2.64 13.43 11.92
C SER A 123 -1.62 14.56 11.81
N GLU A 124 -0.33 14.24 11.86
CA GLU A 124 0.75 15.21 11.71
C GLU A 124 1.08 15.51 10.25
N GLY A 125 0.60 14.69 9.32
CA GLY A 125 0.85 14.82 7.89
C GLY A 125 2.33 14.68 7.53
N LEU A 126 2.61 14.97 6.26
CA LEU A 126 3.93 15.04 5.66
C LEU A 126 4.28 16.50 5.40
N ILE A 127 5.49 16.94 5.74
CA ILE A 127 5.96 18.29 5.40
C ILE A 127 7.01 18.18 4.29
N LEU A 128 6.78 18.86 3.17
CA LEU A 128 7.78 19.04 2.12
C LEU A 128 8.43 20.40 2.31
N ALA A 129 9.75 20.40 2.49
CA ALA A 129 10.56 21.62 2.48
C ALA A 129 11.47 21.63 1.26
N ILE A 130 11.43 22.72 0.50
CA ILE A 130 12.34 22.99 -0.60
C ILE A 130 13.10 24.25 -0.23
N GLN A 131 14.41 24.28 -0.48
CA GLN A 131 15.26 25.40 -0.12
C GLN A 131 14.69 26.75 -0.62
N ASP A 132 14.66 27.72 0.30
CA ASP A 132 14.18 29.10 0.10
C ASP A 132 12.67 29.23 -0.19
N LEU A 133 11.89 28.17 0.03
CA LEU A 133 10.42 28.20 -0.01
C LEU A 133 9.83 27.92 1.37
N GLU A 134 8.62 28.42 1.62
CA GLU A 134 7.86 28.08 2.82
C GLU A 134 7.52 26.57 2.82
N PRO A 135 7.86 25.82 3.89
CA PRO A 135 7.52 24.41 3.97
C PRO A 135 6.01 24.18 3.96
N LYS A 136 5.54 23.20 3.21
CA LYS A 136 4.11 22.89 3.08
C LYS A 136 3.78 21.55 3.71
N LYS A 137 2.72 21.55 4.52
CA LYS A 137 2.15 20.34 5.14
C LYS A 137 1.05 19.76 4.26
N TYR A 138 1.14 18.46 4.02
CA TYR A 138 0.21 17.67 3.23
C TYR A 138 -0.33 16.51 4.06
N GLN A 139 -1.61 16.22 3.90
CA GLN A 139 -2.23 15.08 4.57
C GLN A 139 -1.94 13.79 3.82
N PHE A 140 -1.90 12.68 4.55
CA PHE A 140 -1.91 11.36 3.93
C PHE A 140 -3.31 11.05 3.40
N LYS A 141 -3.37 10.45 2.21
CA LYS A 141 -4.62 10.03 1.58
C LYS A 141 -5.06 8.65 2.05
N PHE A 142 -4.12 7.72 2.14
CA PHE A 142 -4.34 6.35 2.57
C PHE A 142 -3.00 5.68 2.89
N CYS A 143 -3.06 4.49 3.49
CA CYS A 143 -1.92 3.61 3.61
C CYS A 143 -2.30 2.21 3.11
N ASN A 144 -1.31 1.48 2.59
CA ASN A 144 -1.42 0.06 2.24
C ASN A 144 -0.13 -0.66 2.69
N SER A 145 0.06 -1.91 2.29
CA SER A 145 1.24 -2.70 2.67
C SER A 145 2.59 -2.12 2.20
N LEU A 146 2.60 -1.22 1.22
CA LEU A 146 3.81 -0.56 0.74
C LEU A 146 4.18 0.68 1.57
N GLY A 147 3.19 1.33 2.18
CA GLY A 147 3.40 2.55 2.96
C GLY A 147 2.20 3.47 2.98
N CYS A 148 2.43 4.69 3.47
CA CYS A 148 1.45 5.76 3.54
C CYS A 148 1.67 6.77 2.42
N TYR A 149 0.60 7.11 1.71
CA TYR A 149 0.63 7.88 0.48
C TYR A 149 0.18 9.31 0.72
N SER A 150 0.96 10.27 0.26
CA SER A 150 0.52 11.66 0.05
C SER A 150 0.54 11.97 -1.44
N GLN A 151 -0.56 12.53 -1.94
CA GLN A 151 -0.71 12.96 -3.32
C GLN A 151 -0.88 14.48 -3.32
N ILE A 152 0.07 15.17 -3.94
CA ILE A 152 0.24 16.62 -3.81
C ILE A 152 0.33 17.28 -5.19
N GLY A 153 -0.12 18.53 -5.27
CA GLY A 153 0.17 19.41 -6.39
C GLY A 153 1.43 20.23 -6.10
N LEU A 154 2.29 20.37 -7.10
CA LEU A 154 3.46 21.23 -7.10
C LEU A 154 3.19 22.44 -7.99
N THR A 155 3.38 23.65 -7.45
CA THR A 155 3.30 24.88 -8.22
C THR A 155 4.47 24.99 -9.19
N LYS A 156 4.35 25.90 -10.15
CA LYS A 156 5.46 26.23 -11.06
C LYS A 156 6.73 26.65 -10.29
N GLU A 157 6.58 27.46 -9.25
CA GLU A 157 7.70 27.90 -8.41
C GLU A 157 8.39 26.72 -7.71
N GLU A 158 7.63 25.76 -7.17
CA GLU A 158 8.19 24.57 -6.52
C GLU A 158 8.91 23.67 -7.52
N VAL A 159 8.34 23.46 -8.70
CA VAL A 159 8.99 22.68 -9.78
C VAL A 159 10.30 23.34 -10.22
N GLU A 160 10.32 24.66 -10.37
CA GLU A 160 11.54 25.41 -10.69
C GLU A 160 12.56 25.37 -9.54
N ALA A 161 12.13 25.41 -8.29
CA ALA A 161 13.01 25.26 -7.15
C ALA A 161 13.64 23.85 -7.13
N LEU A 162 12.87 22.79 -7.36
CA LEU A 162 13.43 21.42 -7.46
C LEU A 162 14.46 21.28 -8.59
N LYS A 163 14.32 22.02 -9.69
CA LYS A 163 15.30 22.01 -10.80
C LYS A 163 16.60 22.73 -10.47
N ASN A 164 16.54 23.81 -9.70
CA ASN A 164 17.63 24.79 -9.58
C ASN A 164 18.28 24.84 -8.19
N LYS A 165 17.65 24.25 -7.16
CA LYS A 165 18.14 24.29 -5.77
C LYS A 165 18.94 23.05 -5.40
N GLU A 166 19.61 23.13 -4.26
CA GLU A 166 20.50 22.07 -3.77
C GLU A 166 19.82 21.16 -2.74
N ARG A 167 18.82 21.66 -2.01
CA ARG A 167 18.22 20.95 -0.87
C ARG A 167 16.70 20.88 -0.94
N ALA A 168 16.17 19.67 -0.79
CA ALA A 168 14.77 19.42 -0.48
C ALA A 168 14.68 18.25 0.52
N SER A 169 13.69 18.27 1.40
CA SER A 169 13.52 17.26 2.44
C SER A 169 12.05 16.98 2.73
N ILE A 170 11.76 15.73 3.08
CA ILE A 170 10.50 15.30 3.67
C ILE A 170 10.67 15.24 5.18
N TYR A 171 9.72 15.78 5.94
CA TYR A 171 9.63 15.63 7.39
C TYR A 171 8.37 14.86 7.75
N LEU A 172 8.51 13.93 8.69
CA LEU A 172 7.40 13.13 9.22
C LEU A 172 7.64 12.77 10.68
N LYS A 173 6.59 12.32 11.37
CA LYS A 173 6.67 11.87 12.77
C LYS A 173 6.42 10.36 12.83
N HIS A 174 7.33 9.62 13.45
CA HIS A 174 7.19 8.18 13.66
C HIS A 174 6.46 7.92 14.98
N ILE A 175 5.69 6.84 15.09
CA ILE A 175 4.96 6.51 16.33
C ILE A 175 5.89 6.34 17.53
N SER A 176 7.12 5.89 17.29
CA SER A 176 8.17 5.69 18.30
C SER A 176 9.08 6.90 18.53
N SER A 177 8.96 8.00 17.75
CA SER A 177 9.89 9.13 17.86
C SER A 177 9.51 10.16 18.92
N GLY A 178 8.45 9.94 19.68
CA GLY A 178 7.90 10.95 20.59
C GLY A 178 7.58 12.20 19.79
N ASP A 179 8.13 13.36 20.15
CA ASP A 179 7.96 14.63 19.42
C ASP A 179 9.04 14.90 18.35
N GLN A 180 10.01 14.00 18.17
CA GLN A 180 11.08 14.20 17.20
C GLN A 180 10.59 13.94 15.77
N GLN A 181 11.00 14.83 14.85
CA GLN A 181 10.77 14.65 13.42
C GLN A 181 11.86 13.79 12.79
N VAL A 182 11.46 12.89 11.91
CA VAL A 182 12.33 12.19 10.97
C VAL A 182 12.52 13.07 9.75
N ILE A 183 13.77 13.31 9.36
CA ILE A 183 14.13 14.12 8.19
C ILE A 183 14.67 13.20 7.11
N ILE A 184 14.07 13.24 5.92
CA ILE A 184 14.42 12.41 4.77
C ILE A 184 14.86 13.34 3.63
N PRO A 185 16.18 13.45 3.35
CA PRO A 185 16.67 14.32 2.29
C PRO A 185 16.33 13.75 0.90
N ILE A 186 15.75 14.58 0.05
CA ILE A 186 15.52 14.29 -1.36
C ILE A 186 16.76 14.75 -2.13
N SER A 187 17.36 13.88 -2.93
CA SER A 187 18.45 14.31 -3.78
C SER A 187 17.89 15.01 -5.02
N LEU A 188 18.36 16.22 -5.32
CA LEU A 188 17.97 16.95 -6.54
C LEU A 188 18.92 16.67 -7.73
N VAL A 189 19.97 15.87 -7.51
CA VAL A 189 20.98 15.55 -8.54
C VAL A 189 20.37 14.67 -9.63
N GLY A 190 20.16 15.26 -10.80
CA GLY A 190 19.53 14.59 -11.95
C GLY A 190 18.04 14.88 -12.12
N PHE A 191 17.41 15.59 -11.20
CA PHE A 191 15.97 15.89 -11.27
C PHE A 191 15.61 16.64 -12.55
N MET A 192 16.27 17.77 -12.83
CA MET A 192 15.98 18.60 -14.00
C MET A 192 16.01 17.80 -15.31
N LYS A 193 17.04 16.98 -15.50
CA LYS A 193 17.21 16.16 -16.72
C LYS A 193 16.20 15.01 -16.80
N THR A 194 15.78 14.46 -15.66
CA THR A 194 14.74 13.42 -15.63
C THR A 194 13.37 14.02 -15.92
N PHE A 195 13.02 15.12 -15.23
CA PHE A 195 11.74 15.80 -15.38
C PHE A 195 11.54 16.42 -16.76
N SER A 196 12.61 16.84 -17.45
CA SER A 196 12.50 17.31 -18.84
C SER A 196 12.05 16.21 -19.81
N LYS A 197 12.34 14.94 -19.51
CA LYS A 197 11.93 13.77 -20.30
C LYS A 197 10.50 13.30 -19.98
N VAL A 198 9.90 13.76 -18.89
CA VAL A 198 8.48 13.52 -18.60
C VAL A 198 7.63 14.33 -19.56
N ILE A 199 6.70 13.69 -20.27
CA ILE A 199 5.80 14.34 -21.23
C ILE A 199 4.45 14.58 -20.53
N LYS A 200 3.78 15.68 -20.87
CA LYS A 200 2.41 15.95 -20.40
C LYS A 200 1.46 14.87 -20.95
N PRO A 201 0.44 14.45 -20.18
CA PRO A 201 -0.59 13.55 -20.68
C PRO A 201 -1.39 14.16 -21.83
#